data_AF-A0A2V7J5D7-F1
#
_entry.id   AF-A0A2V7J5D7-F1
#
_cell.length_a   1.000
_cell.length_b   1.000
_cell.length_c   1.000
_cell.angle_alpha   90.00
_cell.angle_beta   90.00
_cell.angle_gamma   90.00
#
_symmetry.space_group_name_H-M   'P 1'
#
loop_
_entity.id
_entity.type
_entity.pdbx_description
1 polymer ?
#
loop_
_entity_poly.entity_id
_entity_poly.type
_entity_poly.pdbx_seq_one_letter_code
_entity_poly.pdbx_strand_id
1 'polypeptide(L)'
;MIVHLVDGTYELFRHFYGLRRAKLDRDSPFGAVIGVLHTVLKMIEDGASHVGVATDHVIESFRNDLWPGYKTGEGIEPALAAQFQPLEDALAAMGVVVWPMIELEADDALASA
;
A
#
# COMPACT_ATOMS: atom_id res chain seq x y z
N MET A 1 -12.57 -2.67 -21.50
CA MET A 1 -12.00 -1.77 -20.48
C MET A 1 -11.23 -2.66 -19.51
N ILE A 2 -9.98 -2.34 -19.20
CA ILE A 2 -9.17 -3.05 -18.20
C ILE A 2 -9.03 -2.11 -17.00
N VAL A 3 -9.36 -2.60 -15.81
CA VAL A 3 -9.19 -1.88 -14.55
C VAL A 3 -8.05 -2.54 -13.79
N HIS A 4 -7.08 -1.75 -13.35
CA HIS A 4 -5.95 -2.20 -12.55
C HIS A 4 -6.22 -1.87 -11.10
N LEU A 5 -6.38 -2.91 -10.28
CA LEU A 5 -6.60 -2.79 -8.84
C LEU A 5 -5.32 -3.24 -8.13
N VAL A 6 -4.77 -2.37 -7.30
CA VAL A 6 -3.48 -2.58 -6.63
C VAL A 6 -3.66 -2.57 -5.12
N ASP A 7 -3.13 -3.60 -4.46
CA ASP A 7 -2.94 -3.59 -3.01
C ASP A 7 -1.71 -2.74 -2.66
N GLY A 8 -1.96 -1.51 -2.24
CA GLY A 8 -0.93 -0.54 -1.88
C GLY A 8 -0.17 -0.91 -0.60
N THR A 9 -0.84 -1.54 0.38
CA THR A 9 -0.18 -1.99 1.61
C THR A 9 0.80 -3.10 1.31
N TYR A 10 0.38 -4.13 0.56
CA TYR A 10 1.28 -5.20 0.13
C TYR A 10 2.48 -4.66 -0.66
N GLU A 11 2.23 -3.76 -1.62
CA GLU A 11 3.28 -3.15 -2.44
C GLU A 11 4.27 -2.35 -1.59
N LEU A 12 3.81 -1.61 -0.58
CA LEU A 12 4.67 -0.88 0.34
C LEU A 12 5.60 -1.82 1.11
N PHE A 13 5.08 -2.92 1.65
CA PHE A 13 5.90 -3.95 2.31
C PHE A 13 6.91 -4.56 1.33
N ARG A 14 6.47 -4.89 0.12
CA ARG A 14 7.29 -5.50 -0.93
C ARG A 14 8.51 -4.63 -1.26
N HIS A 15 8.31 -3.33 -1.46
CA HIS A 15 9.41 -2.40 -1.75
C HIS A 15 10.30 -2.16 -0.53
N PHE A 16 9.73 -1.98 0.66
CA PHE A 16 10.50 -1.75 1.89
C PHE A 16 11.49 -2.90 2.18
N TYR A 17 11.02 -4.14 2.21
CA TYR A 17 11.88 -5.29 2.46
C TYR A 17 12.78 -5.64 1.26
N GLY A 18 12.34 -5.33 0.03
CA GLY A 18 13.13 -5.47 -1.18
C GLY A 18 14.39 -4.60 -1.17
N LEU A 19 14.25 -3.31 -0.84
CA LEU A 19 15.36 -2.36 -0.72
C LEU A 19 16.38 -2.81 0.35
N ARG A 20 15.89 -3.21 1.53
CA ARG A 20 16.71 -3.74 2.62
C ARG A 20 17.52 -4.97 2.20
N ARG A 21 16.91 -5.90 1.46
CA ARG A 21 17.59 -7.11 0.96
C ARG A 21 18.69 -6.77 -0.04
N ALA A 22 18.48 -5.76 -0.88
CA ALA A 22 19.48 -5.26 -1.81
C ALA A 22 20.64 -4.52 -1.12
N LYS A 23 20.60 -4.35 0.21
CA LYS A 23 21.53 -3.50 1.00
C LYS A 23 21.59 -2.06 0.50
N LEU A 24 20.55 -1.62 -0.19
CA LEU A 24 20.40 -0.25 -0.64
C LEU A 24 19.63 0.49 0.44
N ASP A 25 20.19 1.61 0.90
CA ASP A 25 19.56 2.63 1.74
C ASP A 25 18.49 2.08 2.72
N ARG A 26 18.98 1.29 3.69
CA ARG A 26 18.22 0.31 4.48
C ARG A 26 16.97 0.89 5.15
N ASP A 27 16.95 2.20 5.41
CA ASP A 27 15.85 2.93 6.03
C ASP A 27 15.67 4.32 5.40
N SER A 28 15.86 4.42 4.07
CA SER A 28 15.61 5.65 3.33
C SER A 28 14.23 6.20 3.68
N PRO A 29 14.12 7.47 4.11
CA PRO A 29 12.83 8.12 4.26
C PRO A 29 12.05 8.01 2.94
N PHE A 30 10.86 7.40 2.99
CA PHE A 30 9.97 7.23 1.83
C PHE A 30 10.50 6.34 0.70
N GLY A 31 11.57 5.55 0.92
CA GLY A 31 12.12 4.69 -0.13
C GLY A 31 11.12 3.67 -0.68
N ALA A 32 10.26 3.11 0.18
CA ALA A 32 9.22 2.19 -0.25
C ALA A 32 8.12 2.92 -1.02
N VAL A 33 7.71 4.11 -0.55
CA VAL A 33 6.74 4.98 -1.24
C VAL A 33 7.21 5.26 -2.66
N ILE A 34 8.46 5.70 -2.84
CA ILE A 34 9.03 5.98 -4.17
C ILE A 34 8.98 4.74 -5.06
N GLY A 35 9.26 3.54 -4.52
CA GLY A 35 9.15 2.28 -5.24
C GLY A 35 7.72 1.99 -5.75
N VAL A 36 6.71 2.21 -4.90
CA VAL A 36 5.30 2.05 -5.29
C VAL A 36 4.92 3.07 -6.36
N LEU A 37 5.26 4.35 -6.17
CA LEU A 37 4.97 5.42 -7.13
C LEU A 37 5.58 5.14 -8.50
N HIS A 38 6.84 4.67 -8.56
CA HIS A 38 7.45 4.26 -9.83
C HIS A 38 6.74 3.07 -10.48
N THR A 39 6.24 2.12 -9.69
CA THR A 39 5.49 0.98 -10.21
C THR A 39 4.19 1.45 -10.86
N VAL A 40 3.44 2.33 -10.19
CA VAL A 40 2.19 2.89 -10.69
C VAL A 40 2.41 3.80 -11.89
N LEU A 41 3.42 4.67 -11.84
CA LEU A 41 3.80 5.52 -12.98
C LEU A 41 4.08 4.68 -14.22
N LYS A 42 4.87 3.61 -14.08
CA LYS A 42 5.17 2.71 -15.19
C LYS A 42 3.90 2.07 -15.76
N MET A 43 2.95 1.64 -14.93
CA MET A 43 1.67 1.10 -15.41
C MET A 43 0.92 2.12 -16.28
N ILE A 44 0.91 3.39 -15.86
CA ILE A 44 0.27 4.49 -16.61
C ILE A 44 1.01 4.72 -17.93
N GLU A 45 2.34 4.77 -17.92
CA GLU A 45 3.18 4.90 -19.13
C GLU A 45 2.97 3.74 -20.12
N ASP A 46 2.77 2.53 -19.60
CA ASP A 46 2.46 1.32 -20.38
C ASP A 46 1.00 1.30 -20.88
N GLY A 47 0.21 2.34 -20.59
CA GLY A 47 -1.12 2.58 -21.15
C GLY A 47 -2.29 2.26 -20.21
N ALA A 48 -2.05 1.99 -18.93
CA ALA A 48 -3.13 1.85 -17.95
C ALA A 48 -3.94 3.15 -17.85
N SER A 49 -5.25 3.05 -18.04
CA SER A 49 -6.17 4.21 -18.02
C SER A 49 -7.08 4.25 -16.79
N HIS A 50 -7.22 3.12 -16.09
CA HIS A 50 -8.07 2.97 -14.91
C HIS A 50 -7.25 2.25 -13.84
N VAL A 51 -6.75 3.01 -12.87
CA VAL A 51 -5.92 2.49 -11.77
C VAL A 51 -6.55 2.92 -10.45
N GLY A 52 -6.80 1.94 -9.58
CA GLY A 52 -7.22 2.17 -8.19
C GLY A 52 -6.26 1.47 -7.24
N VAL A 53 -5.94 2.13 -6.12
CA VAL A 53 -5.06 1.57 -5.09
C VAL A 53 -5.82 1.53 -3.76
N ALA A 54 -5.89 0.35 -3.14
CA ALA A 54 -6.44 0.20 -1.79
C ALA A 54 -5.30 0.07 -0.78
N THR A 55 -5.46 0.66 0.39
CA THR A 55 -4.52 0.53 1.51
C THR A 55 -5.26 0.16 2.78
N ASP A 56 -4.63 -0.64 3.63
CA ASP A 56 -5.00 -0.79 5.05
C ASP A 56 -4.53 0.46 5.81
N HIS A 57 -5.33 1.53 5.79
CA HIS A 57 -5.03 2.75 6.56
C HIS A 57 -5.04 2.44 8.06
N VAL A 58 -6.04 1.67 8.49
CA VAL A 58 -6.03 0.96 9.77
C VAL A 58 -5.81 -0.52 9.50
N ILE A 59 -4.91 -1.14 10.27
CA ILE A 59 -4.48 -2.53 10.05
C ILE A 59 -5.52 -3.52 10.59
N GLU A 60 -6.09 -3.21 11.74
CA GLU A 60 -7.13 -4.03 12.37
C GLU A 60 -8.48 -3.81 11.69
N SER A 61 -9.28 -4.86 11.62
CA SER A 61 -10.61 -4.81 11.02
C SER A 61 -11.62 -5.53 11.92
N PHE A 62 -12.89 -5.60 11.49
CA PHE A 62 -13.91 -6.41 12.17
C PHE A 62 -13.49 -7.89 12.36
N ARG A 63 -12.53 -8.39 11.58
CA ARG A 63 -12.00 -9.75 11.70
C ARG A 63 -11.28 -9.97 13.04
N ASN A 64 -10.74 -8.92 13.65
CA ASN A 64 -10.07 -9.00 14.96
C ASN A 64 -11.06 -9.36 16.09
N ASP A 65 -12.33 -8.95 15.97
CA ASP A 65 -13.39 -9.33 16.92
C ASP A 65 -13.79 -10.80 16.77
N LEU A 66 -13.64 -11.37 15.58
CA LEU A 66 -13.97 -12.76 15.27
C LEU A 66 -12.82 -13.71 15.64
N TRP A 67 -11.59 -13.28 15.42
CA TRP A 67 -10.38 -14.09 15.59
C TRP A 67 -9.31 -13.34 16.38
N PRO A 68 -9.12 -13.67 17.67
CA PRO A 68 -8.07 -13.07 18.49
C PRO A 68 -6.68 -13.26 17.88
N GLY A 69 -5.92 -12.17 17.76
CA GLY A 69 -4.56 -12.16 17.22
C GLY A 69 -4.46 -12.11 15.69
N TYR A 70 -5.57 -11.96 14.98
CA TYR A 70 -5.56 -11.74 13.54
C TYR A 70 -4.99 -10.36 13.19
N LYS A 71 -3.96 -10.30 12.33
CA LYS A 71 -3.43 -9.07 11.69
C LYS A 71 -3.36 -7.86 12.64
N THR A 72 -2.78 -8.02 13.83
CA THR A 72 -2.75 -6.96 14.88
C THR A 72 -1.81 -5.79 14.55
N GLY A 73 -1.04 -5.88 13.47
CA GLY A 73 0.03 -4.92 13.17
C GLY A 73 1.23 -4.99 14.13
N GLU A 74 1.24 -5.92 15.08
CA GLU A 74 2.34 -6.11 16.01
C GLU A 74 3.63 -6.46 15.25
N GLY A 75 4.73 -5.79 15.61
CA GLY A 75 6.05 -6.04 15.00
C GLY A 75 6.28 -5.32 13.66
N ILE A 76 5.35 -4.47 13.21
CA ILE A 76 5.63 -3.60 12.06
C ILE A 76 6.75 -2.62 12.43
N GLU A 77 7.75 -2.57 11.55
CA GLU A 77 8.91 -1.71 11.69
C GLU A 77 8.49 -0.23 11.69
N PRO A 78 8.92 0.60 12.66
CA PRO A 78 8.52 2.00 12.72
C PRO A 78 8.85 2.79 11.44
N ALA A 79 9.96 2.47 10.78
CA ALA A 79 10.35 3.08 9.50
C ALA A 79 9.42 2.71 8.33
N LEU A 80 8.77 1.55 8.39
CA LEU A 80 7.74 1.14 7.44
C LEU A 80 6.39 1.79 7.79
N ALA A 81 5.98 1.75 9.06
CA ALA A 81 4.74 2.37 9.52
C ALA A 81 4.70 3.88 9.18
N ALA A 82 5.83 4.58 9.32
CA ALA A 82 5.95 6.00 8.99
C ALA A 82 5.71 6.32 7.49
N GLN A 83 5.60 5.31 6.62
CA GLN A 83 5.40 5.46 5.18
C GLN A 83 3.96 5.19 4.71
N PHE A 84 3.05 4.76 5.60
CA PHE A 84 1.67 4.44 5.22
C PHE A 84 0.91 5.69 4.75
N GLN A 85 0.77 6.71 5.59
CA GLN A 85 0.11 7.97 5.19
C GLN A 85 0.83 8.65 4.00
N PRO A 86 2.17 8.77 3.97
CA PRO A 86 2.86 9.32 2.82
C PRO A 86 2.60 8.58 1.51
N LEU A 87 2.36 7.27 1.53
CA LEU A 87 1.99 6.54 0.33
C LEU A 87 0.63 7.01 -0.22
N GLU A 88 -0.37 7.07 0.65
CA GLU A 88 -1.73 7.50 0.30
C GLU A 88 -1.73 8.92 -0.28
N ASP A 89 -1.06 9.84 0.41
CA ASP A 89 -0.95 11.24 0.01
C ASP A 89 -0.26 11.37 -1.37
N ALA A 90 0.81 10.62 -1.59
CA ALA A 90 1.56 10.70 -2.84
C ALA A 90 0.82 10.06 -4.03
N LEU A 91 0.11 8.95 -3.82
CA LEU A 91 -0.75 8.35 -4.85
C LEU A 91 -1.92 9.28 -5.22
N ALA A 92 -2.56 9.88 -4.22
CA ALA A 92 -3.62 10.86 -4.44
C ALA A 92 -3.10 12.08 -5.21
N ALA A 93 -1.91 12.58 -4.86
CA ALA A 93 -1.26 13.69 -5.57
C ALA A 93 -0.89 13.36 -7.03
N MET A 94 -0.63 12.08 -7.33
CA MET A 94 -0.43 11.59 -8.71
C MET A 94 -1.73 11.56 -9.53
N GLY A 95 -2.89 11.74 -8.87
CA GLY A 95 -4.21 11.66 -9.50
C GLY A 95 -4.78 10.23 -9.55
N VAL A 96 -4.21 9.30 -8.79
CA VAL A 96 -4.71 7.92 -8.67
C VAL A 96 -5.88 7.89 -7.70
N VAL A 97 -6.89 7.07 -7.98
CA VAL A 97 -7.99 6.82 -7.02
C VAL A 97 -7.43 5.95 -5.89
N VAL A 98 -7.50 6.46 -4.66
CA VAL A 98 -7.01 5.77 -3.46
C VAL A 98 -8.17 5.45 -2.54
N TRP A 99 -8.23 4.22 -2.04
CA TRP A 99 -9.17 3.76 -1.02
C TRP A 99 -8.41 3.46 0.27
N PRO A 100 -8.25 4.46 1.16
CA PRO A 100 -7.66 4.25 2.48
C PRO A 100 -8.68 3.58 3.40
N MET A 101 -8.52 2.28 3.63
CA MET A 101 -9.50 1.47 4.33
C MET A 101 -9.31 1.56 5.85
N ILE A 102 -10.40 1.90 6.55
CA ILE A 102 -10.40 2.13 8.00
C ILE A 102 -11.11 1.00 8.75
N GLU A 103 -12.33 0.62 8.33
CA GLU A 103 -13.13 -0.40 9.00
C GLU A 103 -13.00 -1.80 8.35
N LEU A 104 -12.56 -1.81 7.08
CA LEU A 104 -12.38 -2.98 6.24
C LEU A 104 -10.92 -3.03 5.78
N GLU A 105 -10.53 -4.13 5.13
CA GLU A 105 -9.16 -4.30 4.64
C GLU A 105 -9.04 -3.90 3.17
N ALA A 106 -7.81 -3.69 2.71
CA ALA A 106 -7.52 -3.43 1.29
C ALA A 106 -8.14 -4.50 0.38
N ASP A 107 -8.06 -5.78 0.77
CA ASP A 107 -8.68 -6.90 0.07
C ASP A 107 -10.19 -6.72 -0.15
N ASP A 108 -10.91 -6.17 0.84
CA ASP A 108 -12.35 -5.95 0.76
C ASP A 108 -12.70 -4.85 -0.27
N ALA A 109 -11.85 -3.82 -0.37
CA ALA A 109 -11.98 -2.78 -1.39
C ALA A 109 -11.73 -3.35 -2.80
N LEU A 110 -10.66 -4.11 -2.97
CA LEU A 110 -10.28 -4.71 -4.25
C LEU A 110 -11.35 -5.70 -4.75
N ALA A 111 -11.97 -6.45 -3.84
CA ALA A 111 -13.06 -7.38 -4.19
C ALA A 111 -14.37 -6.66 -4.59
N SER A 112 -14.56 -5.41 -4.16
CA SER A 112 -15.80 -4.65 -4.35
C SER A 112 -15.76 -3.65 -5.52
N ALA A 113 -14.57 -3.36 -6.05
CA ALA A 113 -14.31 -2.34 -7.07
C ALA A 113 -14.74 -2.71 -8.50
#